data_AF-A0A7V1D525-F1
#
_entry.id   AF-A0A7V1D525-F1
#
_cell.length_a   1.000
_cell.length_b   1.000
_cell.length_c   1.000
_cell.angle_alpha   90.00
_cell.angle_beta   90.00
_cell.angle_gamma   90.00
#
_symmetry.space_group_name_H-M   'P 1'
#
loop_
_entity.id
_entity.type
_entity.pdbx_description
1 polymer ?
#
loop_
_entity_poly.entity_id
_entity_poly.type
_entity_poly.pdbx_seq_one_letter_code
_entity_poly.pdbx_strand_id
1 'polypeptide(L)'
;MPKFLTLNSKIILMLLASILMVLVLVAGVFSMLISDLHQTSAEDDLQRGVELLQIDLLSKSERLLDSRRSIEQDEAILASVNLIARYQQIKDYQPLLFDPEKELLVQILVRELQASDLSFIAIYTSDGEPISFYDRRDNFSGYISYKDSKPVAMLYQPQKETKVLNEVPIFLYGVDMHILEGTQGVHLKIHTARKDLIMESSSPLMKSGKDGKQEIIGWLRIAYHLDYNFVENMANRSALSFAIHRAPVVNKDGQAVHNEGTFFISSKDFDPIGYHFDEQVHELDFEHPGKLNPHFVHSGSYYTAGVTLLTEYSGRLTAVFGLSKSQLSSN
;
A
#
# COMPACT_ATOMS: atom_id res chain seq x y z
N MET A 1 76.97 18.40 -3.47
CA MET A 1 77.12 18.91 -4.85
C MET A 1 75.88 18.55 -5.65
N PRO A 2 75.06 19.52 -6.08
CA PRO A 2 73.93 19.23 -6.96
C PRO A 2 74.47 18.85 -8.35
N LYS A 3 74.20 17.62 -8.80
CA LYS A 3 74.42 17.24 -10.20
C LYS A 3 73.42 18.05 -11.05
N PHE A 4 73.93 18.98 -11.86
CA PHE A 4 73.09 19.67 -12.84
C PHE A 4 72.52 18.63 -13.82
N LEU A 5 71.18 18.59 -13.92
CA LEU A 5 70.48 17.79 -14.93
C LEU A 5 70.98 18.19 -16.32
N THR A 6 71.42 17.20 -17.11
CA THR A 6 71.79 17.41 -18.51
C THR A 6 70.58 17.90 -19.31
N LEU A 7 70.80 18.69 -20.36
CA LEU A 7 69.74 19.25 -21.21
C LEU A 7 68.74 18.18 -21.67
N ASN A 8 69.24 16.99 -22.03
CA ASN A 8 68.44 15.84 -22.44
C ASN A 8 67.46 15.38 -21.34
N SER A 9 67.88 15.42 -20.07
CA SER A 9 67.04 15.03 -18.94
C SER A 9 65.87 16.00 -18.73
N LYS A 10 66.06 17.29 -19.00
CA LYS A 10 64.99 18.31 -18.91
C LYS A 10 63.92 18.09 -19.99
N ILE A 11 64.35 17.77 -21.21
CA ILE A 11 63.44 17.50 -22.34
C ILE A 11 62.60 16.25 -22.04
N ILE A 12 63.23 15.16 -21.56
CA ILE A 12 62.53 13.93 -21.19
C ILE A 12 61.53 14.20 -20.06
N LEU A 13 61.92 14.96 -19.03
CA LEU A 13 61.03 15.29 -17.91
C LEU A 13 59.85 16.16 -18.34
N MET A 14 60.07 17.13 -19.24
CA MET A 14 59.01 17.96 -19.80
C MET A 14 58.01 17.13 -20.62
N LEU A 15 58.51 16.17 -21.42
CA LEU A 15 57.67 15.26 -22.20
C LEU A 15 56.86 14.33 -21.28
N LEU A 16 57.48 13.77 -20.24
CA LEU A 16 56.80 12.93 -19.26
C LEU A 16 55.74 13.71 -18.48
N ALA A 17 56.03 14.95 -18.07
CA ALA A 17 55.06 15.81 -17.41
C ALA A 17 53.88 16.16 -18.33
N SER A 18 54.12 16.39 -19.62
CA SER A 18 53.07 16.63 -20.61
C SER A 18 52.16 15.41 -20.80
N ILE A 19 52.74 14.20 -20.95
CA ILE A 19 51.95 12.96 -21.02
C ILE A 19 51.15 12.76 -19.73
N LEU A 20 51.77 12.95 -18.57
CA LEU A 20 51.10 12.82 -17.27
C LEU A 20 49.94 13.80 -17.14
N MET A 21 50.12 15.05 -17.55
CA MET A 21 49.07 16.08 -17.53
C MET A 21 47.89 15.69 -18.42
N VAL A 22 48.15 15.18 -19.62
CA VAL A 22 47.08 14.70 -20.51
C VAL A 22 46.36 13.50 -19.89
N LEU A 23 47.08 12.55 -19.31
CA LEU A 23 46.48 11.39 -18.64
C LEU A 23 45.59 11.81 -17.46
N VAL A 24 46.02 12.77 -16.64
CA VAL A 24 45.22 13.31 -15.54
C VAL A 24 43.96 14.00 -16.05
N LEU A 25 44.06 14.78 -17.13
CA LEU A 25 42.92 15.46 -17.73
C LEU A 25 41.91 14.45 -18.29
N VAL A 26 42.39 13.45 -19.03
CA VAL A 26 41.56 12.36 -19.56
C VAL A 26 40.87 11.61 -18.42
N ALA A 27 41.61 11.20 -17.39
CA ALA A 27 41.04 10.54 -16.22
C ALA A 27 39.95 11.38 -15.53
N GLY A 28 40.15 12.71 -15.42
CA GLY A 28 39.16 13.63 -14.88
C GLY A 28 37.88 13.70 -15.72
N VAL A 29 38.01 13.83 -17.05
CA VAL A 29 36.86 13.86 -17.96
C VAL A 29 36.09 12.54 -17.92
N PHE A 30 36.80 11.40 -17.99
CA PHE A 30 36.16 10.09 -17.87
C PHE A 30 35.44 9.91 -16.52
N SER A 31 36.04 10.38 -15.42
CA SER A 31 35.40 10.31 -14.11
C SER A 31 34.09 11.10 -14.05
N MET A 32 34.03 12.28 -14.69
CA MET A 32 32.80 13.06 -14.78
C MET A 32 31.74 12.36 -15.64
N LEU A 33 32.14 11.90 -16.83
CA LEU A 33 31.27 11.23 -17.79
C LEU A 33 30.65 9.93 -17.22
N ILE A 34 31.46 9.14 -16.49
CA ILE A 34 31.01 7.93 -15.82
C ILE A 34 30.03 8.26 -14.68
N SER A 35 30.29 9.33 -13.93
CA SER A 35 29.40 9.77 -12.85
C SER A 35 28.03 10.19 -13.38
N ASP A 36 28.00 10.99 -14.45
CA ASP A 36 26.76 11.45 -15.07
C ASP A 36 25.98 10.28 -15.65
N LEU A 37 26.66 9.36 -16.35
CA LEU A 37 26.05 8.15 -16.90
C LEU A 37 25.40 7.28 -15.82
N HIS A 38 26.09 7.05 -14.70
CA HIS A 38 25.54 6.27 -13.59
C HIS A 38 24.36 6.96 -12.92
N GLN A 39 24.40 8.29 -12.79
CA GLN A 39 23.29 9.05 -12.22
C GLN A 39 22.05 8.96 -13.12
N THR A 40 22.19 9.24 -14.42
CA THR A 40 21.05 9.15 -15.36
C THR A 40 20.48 7.74 -15.42
N SER A 41 21.35 6.70 -15.47
CA SER A 41 20.88 5.31 -15.44
C SER A 41 20.14 4.97 -14.15
N ALA A 42 20.61 5.47 -13.00
CA ALA A 42 19.95 5.25 -11.72
C ALA A 42 18.59 5.95 -11.66
N GLU A 43 18.50 7.18 -12.14
CA GLU A 43 17.24 7.94 -12.21
C GLU A 43 16.22 7.23 -13.12
N ASP A 44 16.63 6.73 -14.28
CA ASP A 44 15.77 5.95 -15.18
C ASP A 44 15.27 4.64 -14.54
N ASP A 45 16.14 3.90 -13.85
CA ASP A 45 15.76 2.67 -13.13
C ASP A 45 14.74 2.95 -12.03
N LEU A 46 15.01 3.98 -11.22
CA LEU A 46 14.16 4.42 -10.14
C LEU A 46 12.80 4.94 -10.64
N GLN A 47 12.79 5.72 -11.73
CA GLN A 47 11.57 6.21 -12.38
C GLN A 47 10.70 5.04 -12.83
N ARG A 48 11.29 4.01 -13.45
CA ARG A 48 10.57 2.79 -13.84
C ARG A 48 9.98 2.07 -12.63
N GLY A 49 10.70 2.01 -11.50
CA GLY A 49 10.18 1.49 -10.24
C GLY A 49 8.92 2.21 -9.77
N VAL A 50 8.92 3.54 -9.83
CA VAL A 50 7.77 4.40 -9.46
C VAL A 50 6.59 4.19 -10.42
N GLU A 51 6.84 4.09 -11.72
CA GLU A 51 5.81 3.78 -12.72
C GLU A 51 5.19 2.39 -12.50
N LEU A 52 6.00 1.39 -12.15
CA LEU A 52 5.51 0.06 -11.80
C LEU A 52 4.60 0.09 -10.56
N LEU A 53 4.97 0.85 -9.53
CA LEU A 53 4.11 1.07 -8.37
C LEU A 53 2.79 1.73 -8.75
N GLN A 54 2.84 2.78 -9.58
CA GLN A 54 1.64 3.47 -10.05
C GLN A 54 0.68 2.52 -10.77
N ILE A 55 1.20 1.74 -11.73
CA ILE A 55 0.42 0.76 -12.50
C ILE A 55 -0.21 -0.28 -11.57
N ASP A 56 0.55 -0.77 -10.59
CA ASP A 56 0.06 -1.79 -9.66
C ASP A 56 -1.07 -1.25 -8.77
N LEU A 57 -0.90 -0.06 -8.20
CA LEU A 57 -1.92 0.60 -7.37
C LEU A 57 -3.19 0.93 -8.16
N LEU A 58 -3.06 1.44 -9.40
CA LEU A 58 -4.20 1.71 -10.27
C LEU A 58 -4.95 0.42 -10.62
N SER A 59 -4.22 -0.64 -11.00
CA SER A 59 -4.83 -1.93 -11.31
C SER A 59 -5.53 -2.56 -10.11
N LYS A 60 -5.01 -2.38 -8.89
CA LYS A 60 -5.71 -2.79 -7.65
C LYS A 60 -6.96 -1.94 -7.40
N SER A 61 -6.89 -0.63 -7.62
CA SER A 61 -8.04 0.27 -7.50
C SER A 61 -9.18 -0.13 -8.44
N GLU A 62 -8.88 -0.35 -9.72
CA GLU A 62 -9.87 -0.82 -10.71
C GLU A 62 -10.50 -2.14 -10.29
N ARG A 63 -9.70 -3.11 -9.83
CA ARG A 63 -10.21 -4.41 -9.35
C ARG A 63 -11.08 -4.29 -8.11
N LEU A 64 -10.79 -3.36 -7.19
CA LEU A 64 -11.68 -3.07 -6.06
C LEU A 64 -13.03 -2.60 -6.61
N LEU A 65 -13.05 -1.61 -7.51
CA LEU A 65 -14.28 -1.08 -8.09
C LEU A 65 -15.10 -2.14 -8.84
N ASP A 66 -14.44 -3.01 -9.60
CA ASP A 66 -15.12 -4.08 -10.33
C ASP A 66 -15.70 -5.15 -9.39
N SER A 67 -14.93 -5.59 -8.39
CA SER A 67 -15.40 -6.54 -7.38
C SER A 67 -16.57 -5.97 -6.60
N ARG A 68 -16.49 -4.68 -6.24
CA ARG A 68 -17.54 -3.94 -5.57
C ARG A 68 -18.83 -3.95 -6.37
N ARG A 69 -18.79 -3.58 -7.65
CA ARG A 69 -19.98 -3.58 -8.53
C ARG A 69 -20.59 -4.97 -8.65
N SER A 70 -19.76 -6.01 -8.76
CA SER A 70 -20.24 -7.40 -8.82
C SER A 70 -21.04 -7.78 -7.56
N ILE A 71 -20.48 -7.48 -6.38
CA ILE A 71 -21.10 -7.79 -5.09
C ILE A 71 -22.36 -6.94 -4.84
N GLU A 72 -22.33 -5.66 -5.21
CA GLU A 72 -23.48 -4.73 -5.10
C GLU A 72 -24.67 -5.17 -5.97
N GLN A 73 -24.44 -5.95 -7.03
CA GLN A 73 -25.47 -6.44 -7.94
C GLN A 73 -25.93 -7.87 -7.60
N ASP A 74 -25.33 -8.53 -6.61
CA ASP A 74 -25.71 -9.87 -6.20
C ASP A 74 -27.04 -9.85 -5.43
N GLU A 75 -28.09 -10.39 -6.06
CA GLU A 75 -29.44 -10.42 -5.50
C GLU A 75 -29.52 -11.21 -4.19
N ALA A 76 -28.72 -12.27 -4.01
CA ALA A 76 -28.72 -13.06 -2.79
C ALA A 76 -28.14 -12.24 -1.63
N ILE A 77 -27.04 -11.53 -1.86
CA ILE A 77 -26.47 -10.60 -0.88
C ILE A 77 -27.48 -9.52 -0.51
N LEU A 78 -28.05 -8.83 -1.51
CA LEU A 78 -29.01 -7.74 -1.27
C LEU A 78 -30.27 -8.24 -0.53
N ALA A 79 -30.75 -9.45 -0.85
CA ALA A 79 -31.90 -10.04 -0.18
C ALA A 79 -31.62 -10.36 1.29
N SER A 80 -30.52 -11.06 1.59
CA SER A 80 -30.14 -11.42 2.96
C SER A 80 -29.84 -10.19 3.80
N VAL A 81 -29.10 -9.21 3.27
CA VAL A 81 -28.82 -7.94 3.97
C VAL A 81 -30.11 -7.18 4.25
N ASN A 82 -31.01 -7.07 3.27
CA ASN A 82 -32.29 -6.40 3.49
C ASN A 82 -33.18 -7.11 4.51
N LEU A 83 -33.16 -8.45 4.55
CA LEU A 83 -33.90 -9.23 5.56
C LEU A 83 -33.37 -8.91 6.95
N ILE A 84 -32.04 -8.92 7.11
CA ILE A 84 -31.39 -8.58 8.39
C ILE A 84 -31.72 -7.14 8.77
N ALA A 85 -31.52 -6.18 7.87
CA ALA A 85 -31.73 -4.76 8.15
C ALA A 85 -33.18 -4.42 8.57
N ARG A 86 -34.18 -5.07 7.95
CA ARG A 86 -35.59 -4.76 8.22
C ARG A 86 -36.18 -5.46 9.43
N TYR A 87 -35.71 -6.68 9.72
CA TYR A 87 -36.40 -7.57 10.65
C TYR A 87 -35.57 -7.97 11.86
N GLN A 88 -34.24 -7.81 11.83
CA GLN A 88 -33.41 -8.14 12.98
C GLN A 88 -33.63 -7.14 14.11
N GLN A 89 -34.10 -7.63 15.25
CA GLN A 89 -34.15 -6.85 16.49
C GLN A 89 -33.16 -7.44 17.49
N ILE A 90 -32.12 -6.68 17.87
CA ILE A 90 -31.04 -7.18 18.77
C ILE A 90 -31.59 -7.64 20.12
N LYS A 91 -32.63 -6.96 20.64
CA LYS A 91 -33.27 -7.31 21.91
C LYS A 91 -34.13 -8.57 21.87
N ASP A 92 -34.59 -8.94 20.68
CA ASP A 92 -35.39 -10.15 20.42
C ASP A 92 -34.77 -10.92 19.25
N TYR A 93 -33.47 -11.19 19.39
CA TYR A 93 -32.71 -11.83 18.33
C TYR A 93 -33.20 -13.27 18.13
N GLN A 94 -33.42 -13.66 16.88
CA GLN A 94 -33.87 -15.00 16.49
C GLN A 94 -32.75 -15.75 15.75
N PRO A 95 -31.84 -16.47 16.45
CA PRO A 95 -30.71 -17.15 15.83
C PRO A 95 -31.12 -18.11 14.71
N LEU A 96 -32.23 -18.83 14.89
CA LEU A 96 -32.73 -19.80 13.90
C LEU A 96 -33.13 -19.17 12.55
N LEU A 97 -33.40 -17.85 12.53
CA LEU A 97 -33.74 -17.12 11.32
C LEU A 97 -32.53 -16.38 10.74
N PHE A 98 -31.77 -15.68 11.58
CA PHE A 98 -30.73 -14.76 11.10
C PHE A 98 -29.33 -15.39 11.01
N ASP A 99 -29.00 -16.38 11.84
CA ASP A 99 -27.67 -17.02 11.75
C ASP A 99 -27.49 -17.76 10.41
N PRO A 100 -28.47 -18.53 9.89
CA PRO A 100 -28.33 -19.18 8.57
C PRO A 100 -28.14 -18.19 7.43
N GLU A 101 -28.84 -17.04 7.45
CA GLU A 101 -28.68 -15.99 6.44
C GLU A 101 -27.29 -15.35 6.49
N LYS A 102 -26.78 -15.10 7.70
CA LYS A 102 -25.42 -14.59 7.89
C LYS A 102 -24.36 -15.60 7.47
N GLU A 103 -24.58 -16.88 7.74
CA GLU A 103 -23.70 -17.96 7.29
C GLU A 103 -23.67 -18.06 5.76
N LEU A 104 -24.83 -17.94 5.10
CA LEU A 104 -24.92 -17.87 3.64
C LEU A 104 -24.12 -16.69 3.09
N LEU A 105 -24.22 -15.51 3.71
CA LEU A 105 -23.40 -14.36 3.34
C LEU A 105 -21.91 -14.71 3.45
N VAL A 106 -21.45 -15.30 4.56
CA VAL A 106 -20.04 -15.71 4.69
C VAL A 106 -19.62 -16.66 3.57
N GLN A 107 -20.46 -17.62 3.17
CA GLN A 107 -20.15 -18.53 2.06
C GLN A 107 -19.98 -17.81 0.73
N ILE A 108 -20.84 -16.83 0.44
CA ILE A 108 -20.73 -15.99 -0.76
C ILE A 108 -19.44 -15.17 -0.69
N LEU A 109 -19.17 -14.51 0.45
CA LEU A 109 -17.96 -13.71 0.66
C LEU A 109 -16.68 -14.54 0.49
N VAL A 110 -16.64 -15.77 1.01
CA VAL A 110 -15.52 -16.71 0.83
C VAL A 110 -15.28 -17.00 -0.64
N ARG A 111 -16.36 -17.26 -1.40
CA ARG A 111 -16.28 -17.57 -2.84
C ARG A 111 -15.76 -16.38 -3.64
N GLU A 112 -16.33 -15.20 -3.41
CA GLU A 112 -15.91 -13.96 -4.07
C GLU A 112 -14.45 -13.63 -3.76
N LEU A 113 -14.03 -13.82 -2.52
CA LEU A 113 -12.61 -13.66 -2.20
C LEU A 113 -11.79 -14.71 -2.91
N GLN A 114 -12.08 -16.01 -2.82
CA GLN A 114 -11.27 -17.05 -3.48
C GLN A 114 -11.11 -16.84 -5.00
N ALA A 115 -12.07 -16.21 -5.67
CA ALA A 115 -11.99 -15.85 -7.08
C ALA A 115 -11.19 -14.56 -7.37
N SER A 116 -10.86 -13.78 -6.34
CA SER A 116 -10.17 -12.49 -6.44
C SER A 116 -8.87 -12.44 -5.63
N ASP A 117 -8.07 -11.40 -5.83
CA ASP A 117 -6.85 -11.16 -5.06
C ASP A 117 -7.12 -10.41 -3.74
N LEU A 118 -8.39 -10.16 -3.40
CA LEU A 118 -8.77 -9.38 -2.23
C LEU A 118 -8.31 -10.04 -0.93
N SER A 119 -7.84 -9.22 0.01
CA SER A 119 -7.36 -9.69 1.31
C SER A 119 -8.47 -9.71 2.36
N PHE A 120 -9.46 -8.82 2.21
CA PHE A 120 -10.53 -8.66 3.18
C PHE A 120 -11.85 -8.29 2.51
N ILE A 121 -12.95 -8.79 3.06
CA ILE A 121 -14.31 -8.37 2.75
C ILE A 121 -15.17 -8.40 4.01
N ALA A 122 -16.06 -7.43 4.16
CA ALA A 122 -17.07 -7.44 5.20
C ALA A 122 -18.33 -6.70 4.76
N ILE A 123 -19.46 -7.14 5.31
CA ILE A 123 -20.76 -6.50 5.15
C ILE A 123 -21.18 -5.97 6.51
N TYR A 124 -21.75 -4.77 6.51
CA TYR A 124 -22.21 -4.05 7.69
C TYR A 124 -23.68 -3.66 7.56
N THR A 125 -24.36 -3.47 8.69
CA THR A 125 -25.66 -2.81 8.75
C THR A 125 -25.54 -1.34 8.35
N SER A 126 -26.66 -0.66 8.09
CA SER A 126 -26.69 0.79 7.83
C SER A 126 -26.04 1.63 8.95
N ASP A 127 -26.03 1.10 10.18
CA ASP A 127 -25.67 1.84 11.39
C ASP A 127 -24.22 1.69 11.82
N GLY A 128 -23.41 0.84 11.19
CA GLY A 128 -22.04 0.59 11.70
C GLY A 128 -21.69 -0.87 11.93
N GLU A 129 -22.71 -1.72 12.12
CA GLU A 129 -22.50 -2.98 12.81
C GLU A 129 -22.07 -4.09 11.84
N PRO A 130 -20.96 -4.80 12.10
CA PRO A 130 -20.54 -5.90 11.22
C PRO A 130 -21.59 -7.02 11.21
N ILE A 131 -21.93 -7.50 10.02
CA ILE A 131 -22.85 -8.63 9.80
C ILE A 131 -22.03 -9.90 9.55
N SER A 132 -21.19 -9.88 8.52
CA SER A 132 -20.39 -11.02 8.05
C SER A 132 -19.05 -10.53 7.49
N PHE A 133 -18.02 -11.35 7.58
CA PHE A 133 -16.68 -10.98 7.13
C PHE A 133 -15.85 -12.20 6.70
N TYR A 134 -14.80 -11.91 5.94
CA TYR A 134 -13.71 -12.83 5.64
C TYR A 134 -12.38 -12.04 5.56
N ASP A 135 -11.37 -12.53 6.26
CA ASP A 135 -9.98 -12.08 6.20
C ASP A 135 -9.10 -13.23 5.70
N ARG A 136 -8.50 -13.06 4.52
CA ARG A 136 -7.62 -14.06 3.90
C ARG A 136 -6.35 -14.29 4.69
N ARG A 137 -5.79 -13.24 5.30
CA ARG A 137 -4.48 -13.31 5.95
C ARG A 137 -4.49 -14.31 7.09
N ASP A 138 -5.51 -14.20 7.94
CA ASP A 138 -5.71 -15.09 9.07
C ASP A 138 -6.53 -16.34 8.68
N ASN A 139 -6.91 -16.45 7.39
CA ASN A 139 -7.83 -17.45 6.82
C ASN A 139 -9.07 -17.62 7.71
N PHE A 140 -9.67 -16.49 8.03
CA PHE A 140 -10.61 -16.33 9.13
C PHE A 140 -11.90 -15.71 8.61
N SER A 141 -13.02 -16.36 8.86
CA SER A 141 -14.32 -15.92 8.37
C SER A 141 -15.41 -16.19 9.37
N GLY A 142 -16.46 -15.39 9.31
CA GLY A 142 -17.48 -15.45 10.34
C GLY A 142 -18.52 -14.36 10.24
N TYR A 143 -19.43 -14.40 11.19
CA TYR A 143 -20.53 -13.47 11.29
C TYR A 143 -20.79 -13.07 12.74
N ILE A 144 -21.57 -12.00 12.94
CA ILE A 144 -21.93 -11.53 14.27
C ILE A 144 -23.33 -12.04 14.61
N SER A 145 -23.42 -12.91 15.61
CA SER A 145 -24.67 -13.33 16.25
C SER A 145 -24.89 -12.49 17.52
N TYR A 146 -26.04 -12.66 18.18
CA TYR A 146 -26.34 -11.96 19.42
C TYR A 146 -26.84 -12.93 20.49
N LYS A 147 -26.26 -12.82 21.69
CA LYS A 147 -26.69 -13.56 22.87
C LYS A 147 -26.86 -12.57 24.01
N ASP A 148 -28.04 -12.57 24.64
CA ASP A 148 -28.39 -11.61 25.70
C ASP A 148 -28.19 -10.15 25.26
N SER A 149 -28.57 -9.84 24.01
CA SER A 149 -28.37 -8.53 23.35
C SER A 149 -26.91 -8.09 23.19
N LYS A 150 -25.93 -8.97 23.40
CA LYS A 150 -24.51 -8.68 23.19
C LYS A 150 -24.01 -9.32 21.91
N PRO A 151 -23.20 -8.62 21.09
CA PRO A 151 -22.63 -9.18 19.88
C PRO A 151 -21.63 -10.29 20.22
N VAL A 152 -21.72 -11.39 19.48
CA VAL A 152 -20.85 -12.56 19.61
C VAL A 152 -20.37 -12.94 18.22
N ALA A 153 -19.05 -12.92 18.01
CA ALA A 153 -18.48 -13.35 16.74
C ALA A 153 -18.49 -14.88 16.63
N MET A 154 -19.05 -15.36 15.53
CA MET A 154 -19.21 -16.76 15.18
C MET A 154 -18.27 -17.09 14.03
N LEU A 155 -17.35 -18.03 14.25
CA LEU A 155 -16.41 -18.52 13.25
C LEU A 155 -17.07 -19.51 12.30
N TYR A 156 -17.06 -19.19 11.01
CA TYR A 156 -17.48 -20.10 9.97
C TYR A 156 -16.33 -21.04 9.60
N GLN A 157 -16.59 -22.34 9.66
CA GLN A 157 -15.67 -23.37 9.16
C GLN A 157 -16.48 -24.35 8.31
N PRO A 158 -16.15 -24.52 7.02
CA PRO A 158 -16.82 -25.51 6.20
C PRO A 158 -16.76 -26.90 6.86
N GLN A 159 -17.90 -27.55 7.01
CA GLN A 159 -18.03 -28.93 7.53
C GLN A 159 -17.65 -29.12 9.02
N LYS A 160 -17.53 -28.04 9.79
CA LYS A 160 -17.30 -28.11 11.25
C LYS A 160 -18.34 -27.27 11.98
N GLU A 161 -18.54 -27.59 13.26
CA GLU A 161 -19.39 -26.76 14.12
C GLU A 161 -18.82 -25.34 14.25
N THR A 162 -19.71 -24.37 14.14
CA THR A 162 -19.41 -22.94 14.28
C THR A 162 -18.81 -22.67 15.66
N LYS A 163 -17.62 -22.05 15.69
CA LYS A 163 -16.92 -21.77 16.94
C LYS A 163 -17.22 -20.35 17.42
N VAL A 164 -17.59 -20.21 18.68
CA VAL A 164 -17.75 -18.89 19.30
C VAL A 164 -16.38 -18.27 19.59
N LEU A 165 -16.20 -17.00 19.23
CA LEU A 165 -15.07 -16.20 19.69
C LEU A 165 -15.43 -15.43 20.96
N ASN A 166 -14.43 -15.26 21.80
CA ASN A 166 -14.59 -14.52 23.06
C ASN A 166 -14.85 -13.04 22.82
N GLU A 167 -14.36 -12.48 21.71
CA GLU A 167 -14.44 -11.06 21.37
C GLU A 167 -14.65 -10.88 19.87
N VAL A 168 -15.36 -9.81 19.51
CA VAL A 168 -15.47 -9.39 18.12
C VAL A 168 -14.13 -8.80 17.66
N PRO A 169 -13.56 -9.27 16.54
CA PRO A 169 -12.25 -8.80 16.10
C PRO A 169 -12.20 -7.28 15.91
N ILE A 170 -11.16 -6.65 16.48
CA ILE A 170 -11.01 -5.18 16.50
C ILE A 170 -10.99 -4.59 15.08
N PHE A 171 -10.46 -5.32 14.09
CA PHE A 171 -10.37 -4.85 12.70
C PHE A 171 -11.73 -4.68 12.01
N LEU A 172 -12.80 -5.29 12.54
CA LEU A 172 -14.16 -5.09 12.06
C LEU A 172 -14.70 -3.72 12.48
N TYR A 173 -14.18 -3.16 13.57
CA TYR A 173 -14.50 -1.81 14.02
C TYR A 173 -13.59 -0.79 13.35
N GLY A 174 -14.09 0.44 13.18
CA GLY A 174 -13.34 1.53 12.55
C GLY A 174 -13.72 1.82 11.09
N VAL A 175 -14.85 1.30 10.61
CA VAL A 175 -15.49 1.88 9.42
C VAL A 175 -16.14 3.19 9.85
N ASP A 176 -15.51 4.31 9.52
CA ASP A 176 -16.05 5.64 9.78
C ASP A 176 -17.13 5.96 8.73
N MET A 177 -18.29 5.30 8.86
CA MET A 177 -19.36 5.33 7.84
C MET A 177 -20.07 6.69 7.75
N HIS A 178 -19.97 7.50 8.81
CA HIS A 178 -20.55 8.84 8.85
C HIS A 178 -19.78 9.87 8.01
N ILE A 179 -18.53 9.59 7.64
CA ILE A 179 -17.72 10.48 6.77
C ILE A 179 -17.99 10.19 5.29
N LEU A 180 -18.62 9.06 4.97
CA LEU A 180 -18.89 8.57 3.61
C LEU A 180 -20.27 9.00 3.07
N GLU A 181 -21.00 9.89 3.75
CA GLU A 181 -22.23 10.50 3.22
C GLU A 181 -21.90 11.40 2.01
N GLY A 182 -21.71 10.79 0.84
CA GLY A 182 -21.56 11.46 -0.45
C GLY A 182 -20.37 11.03 -1.30
N THR A 183 -19.37 10.35 -0.73
CA THR A 183 -18.16 9.94 -1.45
C THR A 183 -18.15 8.42 -1.67
N GLN A 184 -18.65 7.98 -2.83
CA GLN A 184 -18.42 6.61 -3.29
C GLN A 184 -17.02 6.54 -3.92
N GLY A 185 -16.06 5.85 -3.29
CA GLY A 185 -14.68 5.87 -3.77
C GLY A 185 -13.80 4.67 -3.36
N VAL A 186 -12.56 4.69 -3.83
CA VAL A 186 -11.46 3.85 -3.33
C VAL A 186 -10.61 4.73 -2.43
N HIS A 187 -10.32 4.22 -1.24
CA HIS A 187 -9.75 4.95 -0.13
C HIS A 187 -8.49 4.22 0.36
N LEU A 188 -7.37 4.94 0.46
CA LEU A 188 -6.14 4.41 1.05
C LEU A 188 -6.12 4.75 2.54
N LYS A 189 -6.03 3.72 3.40
CA LYS A 189 -6.02 3.88 4.86
C LYS A 189 -4.86 3.13 5.50
N ILE A 190 -4.18 3.76 6.45
CA ILE A 190 -3.21 3.07 7.31
C ILE A 190 -3.90 2.66 8.60
N HIS A 191 -3.78 1.38 8.95
CA HIS A 191 -4.21 0.89 10.26
C HIS A 191 -2.99 0.68 11.17
N THR A 192 -2.88 1.53 12.19
CA THR A 192 -1.72 1.56 13.09
C THR A 192 -1.63 0.33 14.00
N ALA A 193 -2.72 -0.40 14.23
CA ALA A 193 -2.78 -1.52 15.16
C ALA A 193 -1.91 -2.73 14.74
N ARG A 194 -1.62 -2.89 13.44
CA ARG A 194 -0.87 -4.07 12.94
C ARG A 194 0.33 -3.74 12.03
N LYS A 195 0.69 -2.46 11.90
CA LYS A 195 1.70 -1.98 10.94
C LYS A 195 1.41 -2.43 9.50
N ASP A 196 0.14 -2.40 9.08
CA ASP A 196 -0.25 -2.74 7.71
C ASP A 196 -0.80 -1.51 7.00
N LEU A 197 -0.53 -1.41 5.70
CA LEU A 197 -1.17 -0.47 4.80
C LEU A 197 -2.35 -1.17 4.13
N ILE A 198 -3.52 -0.56 4.17
CA ILE A 198 -4.75 -1.13 3.62
C ILE A 198 -5.26 -0.22 2.51
N MET A 199 -5.46 -0.79 1.33
CA MET A 199 -6.17 -0.12 0.23
C MET A 199 -7.58 -0.67 0.21
N GLU A 200 -8.58 0.14 0.55
CA GLU A 200 -9.96 -0.31 0.72
C GLU A 200 -10.94 0.45 -0.14
N SER A 201 -12.07 -0.16 -0.46
CA SER A 201 -13.24 0.53 -0.98
C SER A 201 -14.41 0.20 -0.07
N SER A 202 -15.19 1.22 0.25
CA SER A 202 -16.43 1.09 1.00
C SER A 202 -17.58 1.65 0.16
N SER A 203 -18.72 0.98 0.17
CA SER A 203 -19.89 1.44 -0.58
C SER A 203 -21.21 1.00 0.04
N PRO A 204 -22.28 1.80 -0.16
CA PRO A 204 -23.59 1.45 0.35
C PRO A 204 -24.21 0.33 -0.50
N LEU A 205 -24.78 -0.66 0.18
CA LEU A 205 -25.69 -1.62 -0.44
C LEU A 205 -27.06 -0.97 -0.51
N MET A 206 -27.57 -0.79 -1.73
CA MET A 206 -28.78 -0.04 -2.02
C MET A 206 -29.92 -0.96 -2.45
N LYS A 207 -31.14 -0.67 -1.99
CA LYS A 207 -32.35 -1.33 -2.48
C LYS A 207 -33.35 -0.31 -3.01
N SER A 208 -33.95 -0.62 -4.16
CA SER A 208 -35.07 0.16 -4.69
C SER A 208 -36.33 -0.11 -3.86
N GLY A 209 -36.83 0.92 -3.18
CA GLY A 209 -38.11 0.90 -2.50
C GLY A 209 -39.29 0.87 -3.48
N LYS A 210 -40.51 0.63 -2.97
CA LYS A 210 -41.74 0.59 -3.79
C LYS A 210 -42.02 1.90 -4.51
N ASP A 211 -41.57 3.03 -3.96
CA ASP A 211 -41.74 4.37 -4.52
C ASP A 211 -40.61 4.77 -5.48
N GLY A 212 -39.72 3.85 -5.84
CA GLY A 212 -38.54 4.12 -6.66
C GLY A 212 -37.39 4.84 -5.95
N LYS A 213 -37.57 5.19 -4.67
CA LYS A 213 -36.48 5.75 -3.83
C LYS A 213 -35.47 4.65 -3.48
N GLN A 214 -34.19 4.93 -3.61
CA GLN A 214 -33.14 4.04 -3.13
C GLN A 214 -32.95 4.21 -1.62
N GLU A 215 -32.84 3.09 -0.92
CA GLU A 215 -32.63 3.01 0.52
C GLU A 215 -31.32 2.25 0.78
N ILE A 216 -30.47 2.78 1.67
CA ILE A 216 -29.25 2.10 2.14
C ILE A 216 -29.70 0.99 3.10
N ILE A 217 -29.44 -0.26 2.73
CA ILE A 217 -29.75 -1.44 3.55
C ILE A 217 -28.53 -1.98 4.31
N GLY A 218 -27.34 -1.50 3.97
CA GLY A 218 -26.09 -1.91 4.59
C GLY A 218 -24.90 -1.30 3.87
N TRP A 219 -23.69 -1.73 4.24
CA TRP A 219 -22.45 -1.30 3.61
C TRP A 219 -21.57 -2.49 3.29
N LEU A 220 -20.85 -2.40 2.17
CA LEU A 220 -19.81 -3.32 1.76
C LEU A 220 -18.46 -2.67 1.98
N ARG A 221 -17.52 -3.41 2.58
CA ARG A 221 -16.10 -3.04 2.67
C ARG A 221 -15.28 -4.15 2.04
N ILE A 222 -14.40 -3.79 1.12
CA ILE A 222 -13.44 -4.70 0.51
C ILE A 222 -12.05 -4.08 0.57
N ALA A 223 -11.00 -4.88 0.72
CA ALA A 223 -9.66 -4.35 0.81
C ALA A 223 -8.55 -5.28 0.33
N TYR A 224 -7.44 -4.65 -0.08
CA TYR A 224 -6.12 -5.26 -0.21
C TYR A 224 -5.25 -4.89 0.98
N HIS A 225 -4.48 -5.85 1.46
CA HIS A 225 -3.38 -5.60 2.38
C HIS A 225 -2.09 -5.38 1.56
N LEU A 226 -1.46 -4.23 1.75
CA LEU A 226 -0.15 -3.89 1.21
C LEU A 226 0.90 -4.20 2.28
N ASP A 227 1.16 -5.50 2.46
CA ASP A 227 1.99 -6.08 3.51
C ASP A 227 3.47 -6.24 3.07
N TYR A 228 4.24 -7.01 3.83
CA TYR A 228 5.62 -7.35 3.48
C TYR A 228 5.74 -8.06 2.12
N ASN A 229 4.79 -8.93 1.76
CA ASN A 229 4.83 -9.62 0.48
C ASN A 229 4.61 -8.66 -0.67
N PHE A 230 3.74 -7.66 -0.50
CA PHE A 230 3.60 -6.58 -1.48
C PHE A 230 4.93 -5.85 -1.70
N VAL A 231 5.59 -5.47 -0.60
CA VAL A 231 6.87 -4.74 -0.67
C VAL A 231 7.98 -5.57 -1.32
N GLU A 232 8.11 -6.84 -0.95
CA GLU A 232 9.07 -7.77 -1.56
C GLU A 232 8.78 -8.01 -3.04
N ASN A 233 7.50 -8.20 -3.42
CA ASN A 233 7.13 -8.36 -4.83
C ASN A 233 7.46 -7.11 -5.65
N MET A 234 7.25 -5.92 -5.08
CA MET A 234 7.60 -4.66 -5.73
C MET A 234 9.12 -4.50 -5.88
N ALA A 235 9.89 -4.85 -4.85
CA ALA A 235 11.34 -4.84 -4.90
C ALA A 235 11.87 -5.80 -5.98
N ASN A 236 11.36 -7.04 -6.00
CA ASN A 236 11.76 -8.07 -6.97
C ASN A 236 11.40 -7.69 -8.42
N ARG A 237 10.22 -7.10 -8.65
CA ARG A 237 9.78 -6.70 -10.01
C ARG A 237 10.55 -5.49 -10.54
N SER A 238 10.94 -4.58 -9.64
CA SER A 238 11.69 -3.39 -10.02
C SER A 238 13.20 -3.61 -10.04
N ALA A 239 13.69 -4.71 -9.44
CA ALA A 239 15.11 -4.93 -9.14
C ALA A 239 15.73 -3.81 -8.27
N LEU A 240 14.89 -3.15 -7.46
CA LEU A 240 15.26 -2.08 -6.55
C LEU A 240 14.91 -2.51 -5.12
N SER A 241 15.56 -1.92 -4.13
CA SER A 241 14.99 -1.95 -2.78
C SER A 241 13.74 -1.08 -2.72
N PHE A 242 12.78 -1.44 -1.87
CA PHE A 242 11.51 -0.73 -1.77
C PHE A 242 11.05 -0.64 -0.32
N ALA A 243 10.47 0.51 0.06
CA ALA A 243 9.84 0.69 1.35
C ALA A 243 8.63 1.62 1.25
N ILE A 244 7.71 1.47 2.20
CA ILE A 244 6.63 2.42 2.44
C ILE A 244 6.68 2.84 3.91
N HIS A 245 6.61 4.14 4.15
CA HIS A 245 6.62 4.68 5.50
C HIS A 245 5.73 5.90 5.66
N ARG A 246 5.34 6.17 6.90
CA ARG A 246 4.69 7.44 7.27
C ARG A 246 5.76 8.53 7.36
N ALA A 247 5.42 9.74 6.92
CA ALA A 247 6.26 10.95 6.86
C ALA A 247 7.56 10.86 7.69
N PRO A 248 8.74 10.94 7.05
CA PRO A 248 10.02 10.80 7.76
C PRO A 248 10.20 11.97 8.74
N VAL A 249 10.72 11.69 9.94
CA VAL A 249 11.12 12.77 10.86
C VAL A 249 12.46 13.30 10.40
N VAL A 250 12.49 14.52 9.89
CA VAL A 250 13.74 15.16 9.47
C VAL A 250 14.49 15.64 10.71
N ASN A 251 15.75 15.22 10.88
CA ASN A 251 16.61 15.71 11.97
C ASN A 251 17.10 17.14 11.69
N LYS A 252 17.84 17.72 12.64
CA LYS A 252 18.39 19.08 12.52
C LYS A 252 19.35 19.26 11.34
N ASP A 253 19.91 18.16 10.84
CA ASP A 253 20.83 18.13 9.70
C ASP A 253 20.09 17.91 8.38
N GLY A 254 18.75 17.93 8.40
CA GLY A 254 17.91 17.73 7.23
C GLY A 254 17.74 16.27 6.82
N GLN A 255 18.36 15.31 7.51
CA GLN A 255 18.29 13.88 7.16
C GLN A 255 17.00 13.27 7.66
N ALA A 256 16.34 12.45 6.84
CA ALA A 256 15.24 11.62 7.30
C ALA A 256 15.76 10.62 8.34
N VAL A 257 15.29 10.73 9.58
CA VAL A 257 15.54 9.75 10.63
C VAL A 257 14.30 8.90 10.81
N HIS A 258 14.49 7.60 10.68
CA HIS A 258 13.45 6.64 11.00
C HIS A 258 13.18 6.68 12.50
N ASN A 259 11.97 7.07 12.90
CA ASN A 259 11.56 7.00 14.30
C ASN A 259 10.99 5.59 14.57
N GLU A 260 11.46 4.89 15.60
CA GLU A 260 11.03 3.51 15.92
C GLU A 260 9.52 3.35 16.22
N GLY A 261 8.75 4.44 16.22
CA GLY A 261 7.28 4.43 16.34
C GLY A 261 6.48 4.70 15.05
N THR A 262 7.12 4.95 13.91
CA THR A 262 6.39 5.24 12.65
C THR A 262 6.07 3.96 11.87
N PHE A 263 4.96 3.98 11.13
CA PHE A 263 4.65 2.92 10.17
C PHE A 263 5.79 2.82 9.14
N PHE A 264 6.31 1.60 8.96
CA PHE A 264 7.41 1.29 8.04
C PHE A 264 7.33 -0.18 7.65
N ILE A 265 7.27 -0.46 6.35
CA ILE A 265 7.42 -1.79 5.77
C ILE A 265 8.47 -1.65 4.66
N SER A 266 9.52 -2.46 4.69
CA SER A 266 10.59 -2.42 3.70
C SER A 266 10.95 -3.81 3.21
N SER A 267 11.56 -3.86 2.02
CA SER A 267 12.21 -5.06 1.55
C SER A 267 13.46 -5.33 2.39
N LYS A 268 13.92 -6.58 2.36
CA LYS A 268 15.06 -7.03 3.16
C LYS A 268 16.35 -6.24 2.89
N ASP A 269 16.55 -5.82 1.65
CA ASP A 269 17.77 -5.18 1.18
C ASP A 269 17.69 -3.63 1.18
N PHE A 270 16.64 -3.07 1.79
CA PHE A 270 16.45 -1.62 1.86
C PHE A 270 17.37 -0.99 2.91
N ASP A 271 18.21 -0.05 2.48
CA ASP A 271 19.09 0.73 3.35
C ASP A 271 18.48 2.13 3.65
N PRO A 272 18.06 2.42 4.90
CA PRO A 272 17.41 3.67 5.27
C PRO A 272 18.34 4.90 5.32
N ILE A 273 19.66 4.75 5.16
CA ILE A 273 20.66 5.79 5.51
C ILE A 273 20.69 6.98 4.50
N GLY A 274 19.93 6.93 3.40
CA GLY A 274 20.18 7.78 2.22
C GLY A 274 19.22 8.94 1.89
N TYR A 275 18.13 9.18 2.62
CA TYR A 275 17.01 9.97 2.07
C TYR A 275 16.88 11.39 2.67
N HIS A 276 16.82 12.41 1.80
CA HIS A 276 16.51 13.80 2.13
C HIS A 276 15.31 14.25 1.29
N PHE A 277 14.10 14.32 1.84
CA PHE A 277 12.98 14.95 1.13
C PHE A 277 12.98 16.44 1.39
N ASP A 278 13.09 17.23 0.33
CA ASP A 278 12.58 18.59 0.33
C ASP A 278 11.05 18.52 0.15
N GLU A 279 10.31 19.38 0.86
CA GLU A 279 8.85 19.27 1.09
C GLU A 279 7.96 19.48 -0.16
N GLN A 280 8.54 19.50 -1.35
CA GLN A 280 7.75 19.60 -2.58
C GLN A 280 7.14 18.24 -2.88
N VAL A 281 5.82 18.18 -3.04
CA VAL A 281 5.05 16.93 -3.08
C VAL A 281 4.24 16.89 -4.36
N HIS A 282 4.44 15.85 -5.17
CA HIS A 282 3.53 15.46 -6.24
C HIS A 282 2.61 14.33 -5.75
N GLU A 283 1.32 14.46 -6.03
CA GLU A 283 0.24 13.70 -5.37
C GLU A 283 -0.36 12.66 -6.32
N LEU A 284 -0.57 11.43 -5.81
CA LEU A 284 -1.40 10.44 -6.50
C LEU A 284 -2.86 10.67 -6.11
N ASP A 285 -3.63 11.23 -7.03
CA ASP A 285 -5.08 11.24 -6.96
C ASP A 285 -5.63 10.01 -7.71
N PHE A 286 -6.35 9.14 -7.00
CA PHE A 286 -6.97 7.96 -7.61
C PHE A 286 -8.15 8.33 -8.52
N GLU A 287 -8.73 9.51 -8.36
CA GLU A 287 -9.79 10.03 -9.24
C GLU A 287 -9.22 10.65 -10.51
N HIS A 288 -8.04 11.27 -10.42
CA HIS A 288 -7.32 11.89 -11.53
C HIS A 288 -5.86 11.44 -11.54
N PRO A 289 -5.55 10.24 -12.08
CA PRO A 289 -4.20 9.69 -12.02
C PRO A 289 -3.23 10.53 -12.87
N GLY A 290 -2.65 11.56 -12.25
CA GLY A 290 -1.50 12.27 -12.78
C GLY A 290 -0.28 11.36 -12.82
N LYS A 291 0.72 11.70 -13.64
CA LYS A 291 2.01 11.03 -13.55
C LYS A 291 2.62 11.29 -12.18
N LEU A 292 3.05 10.22 -11.51
CA LEU A 292 3.89 10.36 -10.33
C LEU A 292 5.22 10.99 -10.76
N ASN A 293 5.55 12.14 -10.17
CA ASN A 293 6.85 12.77 -10.34
C ASN A 293 7.67 12.48 -9.09
N PRO A 294 8.59 11.51 -9.13
CA PRO A 294 9.39 11.20 -7.97
C PRO A 294 10.44 12.26 -7.68
N HIS A 295 10.80 12.36 -6.41
CA HIS A 295 11.93 13.15 -5.95
C HIS A 295 13.16 12.27 -5.88
N PHE A 296 14.19 12.61 -6.66
CA PHE A 296 15.45 11.87 -6.71
C PHE A 296 16.45 12.46 -5.72
N VAL A 297 17.08 11.59 -4.94
CA VAL A 297 18.14 11.96 -3.99
C VAL A 297 19.29 10.97 -4.12
N HIS A 298 20.51 11.49 -4.10
CA HIS A 298 21.74 10.71 -4.14
C HIS A 298 22.58 11.03 -2.92
N SER A 299 22.90 10.00 -2.12
CA SER A 299 23.74 10.13 -0.93
C SER A 299 24.83 9.06 -0.94
N GLY A 300 26.08 9.49 -1.10
CA GLY A 300 27.25 8.61 -1.07
C GLY A 300 27.24 7.54 -2.17
N SER A 301 26.83 6.32 -1.83
CA SER A 301 26.81 5.16 -2.74
C SER A 301 25.41 4.66 -3.08
N TYR A 302 24.40 5.48 -2.80
CA TYR A 302 23.00 5.06 -2.85
C TYR A 302 22.13 6.12 -3.54
N TYR A 303 21.34 5.68 -4.51
CA TYR A 303 20.38 6.48 -5.24
C TYR A 303 18.98 6.15 -4.78
N THR A 304 18.11 7.14 -4.75
CA THR A 304 16.79 7.01 -4.16
C THR A 304 15.75 7.80 -4.92
N ALA A 305 14.55 7.26 -5.01
CA ALA A 305 13.40 7.95 -5.56
C ALA A 305 12.19 7.80 -4.65
N GLY A 306 11.52 8.92 -4.44
CA GLY A 306 10.47 9.04 -3.47
C GLY A 306 9.17 9.56 -4.06
N VAL A 307 8.05 8.93 -3.72
CA VAL A 307 6.72 9.40 -4.10
C VAL A 307 5.78 9.45 -2.91
N THR A 308 4.94 10.48 -2.84
CA THR A 308 3.95 10.62 -1.79
C THR A 308 2.64 9.97 -2.20
N LEU A 309 2.14 9.08 -1.35
CA LEU A 309 0.81 8.50 -1.46
C LEU A 309 -0.12 9.24 -0.49
N LEU A 310 -1.23 9.77 -1.00
CA LEU A 310 -2.24 10.39 -0.16
C LEU A 310 -3.05 9.30 0.54
N THR A 311 -3.24 9.47 1.85
CA THR A 311 -4.20 8.69 2.61
C THR A 311 -5.26 9.62 3.13
N GLU A 312 -6.50 9.15 3.14
CA GLU A 312 -7.64 9.99 3.50
C GLU A 312 -7.70 10.28 5.01
N TYR A 313 -7.14 9.40 5.85
CA TYR A 313 -7.29 9.47 7.32
C TYR A 313 -5.98 9.57 8.11
N SER A 314 -4.84 9.29 7.49
CA SER A 314 -3.58 9.04 8.23
C SER A 314 -2.41 9.94 7.84
N GLY A 315 -2.64 10.94 6.99
CA GLY A 315 -1.63 11.87 6.51
C GLY A 315 -0.89 11.37 5.28
N ARG A 316 0.30 11.91 5.03
CA ARG A 316 1.14 11.57 3.87
C ARG A 316 1.91 10.28 4.13
N LEU A 317 1.77 9.32 3.22
CA LEU A 317 2.66 8.18 3.09
C LEU A 317 3.72 8.48 2.06
N THR A 318 4.89 7.88 2.22
CA THR A 318 5.95 7.96 1.23
C THR A 318 6.33 6.54 0.84
N ALA A 319 6.24 6.26 -0.45
CA ALA A 319 6.79 5.06 -1.06
C ALA A 319 8.16 5.42 -1.65
N VAL A 320 9.14 4.59 -1.37
CA VAL A 320 10.55 4.91 -1.60
C VAL A 320 11.25 3.73 -2.26
N PHE A 321 11.93 4.01 -3.35
CA PHE A 321 12.81 3.09 -4.04
C PHE A 321 14.27 3.45 -3.77
N GLY A 322 15.13 2.44 -3.69
CA GLY A 322 16.56 2.61 -3.49
C GLY A 322 17.40 1.69 -4.35
N LEU A 323 18.54 2.20 -4.83
CA LEU A 323 19.49 1.52 -5.70
C LEU A 323 20.93 1.77 -5.24
N SER A 324 21.66 0.70 -4.95
CA SER A 324 23.08 0.79 -4.60
C SER A 324 23.95 0.96 -5.85
N LYS A 325 25.00 1.77 -5.78
CA LYS A 325 26.03 1.87 -6.84
C LYS A 325 26.64 0.53 -7.22
N SER A 326 26.73 -0.40 -6.27
CA SER A 326 27.23 -1.75 -6.54
C SER A 326 26.34 -2.51 -7.55
N GLN A 327 25.04 -2.28 -7.52
CA GLN A 327 24.06 -2.92 -8.41
C GLN A 327 24.11 -2.33 -9.84
N LEU A 328 24.49 -1.06 -9.99
CA LEU A 328 24.71 -0.44 -11.31
C LEU A 328 25.95 -0.99 -12.02
N SER A 329 26.93 -1.49 -11.26
CA SER A 329 28.19 -1.99 -11.82
C SER A 329 28.14 -3.44 -12.33
N SER A 330 27.05 -4.16 -12.04
CA SER A 330 26.88 -5.58 -12.38
C SER A 330 26.15 -5.86 -13.69
N ASN A 331 25.66 -4.83 -14.39
CA ASN A 331 24.97 -4.93 -15.68
C ASN A 331 25.87 -4.49 -16.83
#